data_AF-A0A2C5X6Y6-F1
#
_entry.id   AF-A0A2C5X6Y6-F1
#
_cell.length_a   1.000
_cell.length_b   1.000
_cell.length_c   1.000
_cell.angle_alpha   90.00
_cell.angle_beta   90.00
_cell.angle_gamma   90.00
#
_symmetry.space_group_name_H-M   'P 1'
#
loop_
_entity.id
_entity.type
_entity.pdbx_description
1 polymer ?
#
loop_
_entity_poly.entity_id
_entity_poly.type
_entity_poly.pdbx_seq_one_letter_code
_entity_poly.pdbx_strand_id
1 'polypeptide(L)'
;MWSSTFFQLVSMTAIFSAQVMAGDRQVTPTSDLGFEYSVSEKGLSQFKTSGGFFSQVSCSKVDKSIEIVQINNPVETLDSYEAVLSMWENQSELTAGDIRHVKYDKVITDADIQTLDRAFATFDYGYDASTTKEVSAINVSRDSSVYAGIWASLRATSFGQDAIKMCTQFQLLDKFYITSFDFGKTDVNDRWITVNFEVSYD
;
A
#
# COMPACT_ATOMS: atom_id res chain seq x y z
N MET A 1 -3.65 -2.35 58.51
CA MET A 1 -2.72 -2.35 57.36
C MET A 1 -3.51 -2.78 56.15
N TRP A 2 -3.55 -1.91 55.14
CA TRP A 2 -4.39 -2.02 53.94
C TRP A 2 -3.88 -3.10 52.96
N SER A 3 -4.80 -3.52 52.11
CA SER A 3 -4.82 -4.66 51.21
C SER A 3 -4.13 -4.46 49.84
N SER A 4 -3.77 -5.62 49.27
CA SER A 4 -3.93 -6.08 47.88
C SER A 4 -2.90 -5.75 46.78
N THR A 5 -2.50 -6.86 46.12
CA THR A 5 -2.33 -7.07 44.65
C THR A 5 -1.20 -6.29 43.94
N PHE A 6 -0.39 -6.88 43.07
CA PHE A 6 -0.81 -7.45 41.79
C PHE A 6 0.27 -8.38 41.18
N PHE A 7 -0.24 -9.38 40.46
CA PHE A 7 0.45 -10.30 39.54
C PHE A 7 1.09 -9.58 38.33
N GLN A 8 1.78 -10.40 37.51
CA GLN A 8 1.99 -10.28 36.05
C GLN A 8 3.37 -9.73 35.63
N LEU A 9 4.04 -10.21 34.59
CA LEU A 9 3.68 -11.17 33.54
C LEU A 9 4.97 -11.68 32.89
N VAL A 10 5.06 -12.99 32.70
CA VAL A 10 5.91 -13.58 31.66
C VAL A 10 5.23 -13.28 30.33
N SER A 11 5.92 -12.63 29.39
CA SER A 11 5.50 -12.62 27.98
C SER A 11 6.74 -12.56 27.11
N MET A 12 7.30 -13.73 26.83
CA MET A 12 8.02 -13.95 25.59
C MET A 12 7.04 -13.65 24.45
N THR A 13 7.22 -12.51 23.77
CA THR A 13 6.57 -12.28 22.49
C THR A 13 7.29 -13.18 21.48
N ALA A 14 6.85 -14.43 21.38
CA ALA A 14 7.10 -15.23 20.19
C ALA A 14 6.48 -14.46 19.02
N ILE A 15 7.33 -13.84 18.21
CA ILE A 15 6.95 -13.33 16.90
C ILE A 15 6.65 -14.59 16.09
N PHE A 16 5.41 -15.05 16.16
CA PHE A 16 4.93 -16.08 15.26
C PHE A 16 5.01 -15.46 13.86
N SER A 17 5.95 -15.98 13.07
CA SER A 17 5.87 -15.99 11.62
C SER A 17 4.55 -16.67 11.26
N ALA A 18 3.45 -15.91 11.28
CA ALA A 18 2.25 -16.34 10.63
C ALA A 18 2.62 -16.44 9.15
N GLN A 19 2.93 -17.66 8.71
CA GLN A 19 2.71 -18.05 7.33
C GLN A 19 1.20 -17.88 7.13
N VAL A 20 0.80 -16.67 6.75
CA VAL A 20 -0.53 -16.46 6.23
C VAL A 20 -0.52 -17.25 4.93
N MET A 21 -1.11 -18.46 4.98
CA MET A 21 -1.38 -19.25 3.81
C MET A 21 -2.05 -18.32 2.80
N ALA A 22 -1.45 -18.14 1.62
CA ALA A 22 -2.08 -17.35 0.57
C ALA A 22 -3.49 -17.89 0.33
N GLY A 23 -4.47 -16.99 0.32
CA GLY A 23 -5.85 -17.35 0.03
C GLY A 23 -6.00 -17.92 -1.38
N ASP A 24 -7.01 -18.75 -1.57
CA ASP A 24 -7.41 -19.33 -2.86
C ASP A 24 -8.28 -18.38 -3.69
N ARG A 25 -8.38 -17.11 -3.29
CA ARG A 25 -9.22 -16.10 -3.93
C ARG A 25 -8.66 -15.70 -5.28
N GLN A 26 -9.52 -15.69 -6.29
CA GLN A 26 -9.23 -15.06 -7.58
C GLN A 26 -9.57 -13.57 -7.51
N VAL A 27 -8.89 -12.76 -8.31
CA VAL A 27 -9.23 -11.34 -8.44
C VAL A 27 -10.60 -11.23 -9.10
N THR A 28 -11.50 -10.50 -8.44
CA THR A 28 -12.85 -10.27 -8.98
C THR A 28 -12.76 -9.32 -10.17
N PRO A 29 -13.33 -9.64 -11.34
CA PRO A 29 -13.32 -8.73 -12.48
C PRO A 29 -13.97 -7.39 -12.16
N THR A 30 -13.53 -6.34 -12.86
CA THR A 30 -14.07 -4.97 -12.66
C THR A 30 -15.58 -4.87 -12.87
N SER A 31 -16.14 -5.65 -13.81
CA SER A 31 -17.59 -5.73 -14.04
C SER A 31 -18.36 -6.22 -12.81
N ASP A 32 -17.80 -7.20 -12.10
CA ASP A 32 -18.46 -7.89 -11.00
C ASP A 32 -18.34 -7.09 -9.69
N LEU A 33 -17.32 -6.22 -9.61
CA LEU A 33 -17.24 -5.15 -8.60
C LEU A 33 -18.15 -3.95 -8.91
N GLY A 34 -18.87 -3.98 -10.03
CA GLY A 34 -19.78 -2.91 -10.44
C GLY A 34 -19.07 -1.65 -10.91
N PHE A 35 -17.83 -1.76 -11.43
CA PHE A 35 -17.12 -0.62 -11.96
C PHE A 35 -17.67 -0.16 -13.31
N GLU A 36 -18.00 1.13 -13.37
CA GLU A 36 -18.12 1.89 -14.59
C GLU A 36 -16.74 2.44 -14.98
N TYR A 37 -16.34 2.16 -16.23
CA TYR A 37 -15.05 2.58 -16.78
C TYR A 37 -15.20 3.77 -17.71
N SER A 38 -14.30 4.74 -17.58
CA SER A 38 -14.11 5.83 -18.53
C SER A 38 -12.66 6.27 -18.60
N VAL A 39 -12.31 7.12 -19.57
CA VAL A 39 -10.98 7.75 -19.66
C VAL A 39 -11.16 9.25 -19.49
N SER A 40 -10.33 9.85 -18.63
CA SER A 40 -10.32 11.30 -18.40
C SER A 40 -9.66 12.05 -19.57
N GLU A 41 -9.84 13.38 -19.63
CA GLU A 41 -9.19 14.23 -20.63
C GLU A 41 -7.65 14.15 -20.60
N LYS A 42 -7.07 13.79 -19.45
CA LYS A 42 -5.63 13.61 -19.26
C LYS A 42 -5.13 12.20 -19.63
N GLY A 43 -6.00 11.35 -20.17
CA GLY A 43 -5.68 9.98 -20.54
C GLY A 43 -5.63 8.99 -19.36
N LEU A 44 -5.99 9.42 -18.15
CA LEU A 44 -6.07 8.53 -16.99
C LEU A 44 -7.37 7.71 -17.02
N SER A 45 -7.25 6.43 -16.71
CA SER A 45 -8.37 5.51 -16.56
C SER A 45 -9.15 5.82 -15.29
N GLN A 46 -10.46 5.86 -15.38
CA GLN A 46 -11.36 6.20 -14.28
C GLN A 46 -12.29 5.02 -14.01
N PHE A 47 -12.42 4.67 -12.72
CA PHE A 47 -13.29 3.61 -12.24
C PHE A 47 -14.25 4.19 -11.20
N LYS A 48 -15.55 3.95 -11.37
CA LYS A 48 -16.62 4.44 -10.50
C LYS A 48 -17.58 3.33 -10.14
N THR A 49 -18.19 3.39 -8.96
CA THR A 49 -19.37 2.57 -8.64
C THR A 49 -20.54 3.45 -8.23
N SER A 50 -21.75 2.89 -8.29
CA SER A 50 -22.97 3.53 -7.78
C SER A 50 -22.91 3.82 -6.27
N GLY A 51 -22.07 3.08 -5.54
CA GLY A 51 -21.79 3.27 -4.11
C GLY A 51 -20.84 4.43 -3.78
N GLY A 52 -20.39 5.20 -4.79
CA GLY A 52 -19.54 6.38 -4.59
C GLY A 52 -18.05 6.09 -4.52
N PHE A 53 -17.61 4.85 -4.80
CA PHE A 53 -16.19 4.58 -5.04
C PHE A 53 -15.76 5.34 -6.30
N PHE A 54 -14.57 5.93 -6.25
CA PHE A 54 -13.94 6.55 -7.40
C PHE A 54 -12.42 6.34 -7.37
N SER A 55 -11.84 5.98 -8.50
CA SER A 55 -10.38 5.99 -8.67
C SER A 55 -9.97 6.51 -10.04
N GLN A 56 -8.81 7.14 -10.08
CA GLN A 56 -8.07 7.46 -11.30
C GLN A 56 -6.73 6.75 -11.27
N VAL A 57 -6.43 6.01 -12.34
CA VAL A 57 -5.21 5.21 -12.42
C VAL A 57 -4.51 5.35 -13.76
N SER A 58 -3.20 5.11 -13.75
CA SER A 58 -2.37 4.85 -14.91
C SER A 58 -1.70 3.49 -14.73
N CYS A 59 -1.44 2.76 -15.81
CA CYS A 59 -0.80 1.45 -15.75
C CYS A 59 0.34 1.36 -16.76
N SER A 60 1.45 0.74 -16.36
CA SER A 60 2.54 0.36 -17.26
C SER A 60 2.65 -1.16 -17.28
N LYS A 61 2.31 -1.75 -18.44
CA LYS A 61 2.50 -3.19 -18.68
C LYS A 61 3.99 -3.58 -18.67
N VAL A 62 4.84 -2.68 -19.16
CA VAL A 62 6.30 -2.89 -19.25
C VAL A 62 6.92 -2.89 -17.87
N ASP A 63 6.60 -1.87 -17.06
CA ASP A 63 7.14 -1.73 -15.71
C ASP A 63 6.39 -2.59 -14.70
N LYS A 64 5.31 -3.27 -15.11
CA LYS A 64 4.46 -4.07 -14.24
C LYS A 64 3.90 -3.26 -13.07
N SER A 65 3.45 -2.04 -13.35
CA SER A 65 3.07 -1.06 -12.34
C SER A 65 1.67 -0.48 -12.55
N ILE A 66 1.00 -0.18 -11.44
CA ILE A 66 -0.19 0.67 -11.39
C ILE A 66 0.11 1.89 -10.53
N GLU A 67 -0.27 3.07 -11.03
CA GLU A 67 -0.20 4.34 -10.33
C GLU A 67 -1.62 4.82 -10.06
N ILE A 68 -1.92 5.02 -8.78
CA ILE A 68 -3.20 5.46 -8.26
C ILE A 68 -3.06 6.95 -7.98
N VAL A 69 -3.53 7.74 -8.94
CA VAL A 69 -3.52 9.21 -8.88
C VAL A 69 -4.52 9.70 -7.84
N GLN A 70 -5.66 9.03 -7.77
CA GLN A 70 -6.70 9.31 -6.79
C GLN A 70 -7.47 8.03 -6.47
N ILE A 71 -7.80 7.86 -5.19
CA ILE A 71 -8.77 6.87 -4.74
C ILE A 71 -9.64 7.49 -3.66
N ASN A 72 -10.96 7.30 -3.79
CA ASN A 72 -11.95 7.71 -2.81
C ASN A 72 -12.89 6.54 -2.59
N ASN A 73 -12.97 6.09 -1.35
CA ASN A 73 -13.79 4.95 -0.94
C ASN A 73 -14.57 5.31 0.34
N PRO A 74 -15.49 6.29 0.26
CA PRO A 74 -16.00 7.01 1.43
C PRO A 74 -16.90 6.16 2.35
N VAL A 75 -17.42 5.04 1.85
CA VAL A 75 -18.32 4.13 2.61
C VAL A 75 -17.66 2.75 2.79
N GLU A 76 -16.36 2.63 2.49
CA GLU A 76 -15.61 1.35 2.50
C GLU A 76 -16.37 0.22 1.80
N THR A 77 -17.08 0.55 0.72
CA THR A 77 -17.98 -0.39 0.03
C THR A 77 -17.22 -1.45 -0.75
N LEU A 78 -15.95 -1.18 -1.05
CA LEU A 78 -15.04 -2.11 -1.69
C LEU A 78 -13.77 -2.24 -0.85
N ASP A 79 -13.19 -3.43 -0.87
CA ASP A 79 -11.83 -3.63 -0.39
C ASP A 79 -10.86 -2.91 -1.34
N SER A 80 -10.19 -1.86 -0.85
CA SER A 80 -9.27 -1.04 -1.66
C SER A 80 -8.19 -1.87 -2.35
N TYR A 81 -7.67 -2.89 -1.67
CA TYR A 81 -6.66 -3.81 -2.22
C TYR A 81 -7.20 -4.69 -3.35
N GLU A 82 -8.45 -5.16 -3.26
CA GLU A 82 -9.08 -5.89 -4.35
C GLU A 82 -9.36 -4.97 -5.53
N ALA A 83 -9.92 -3.78 -5.28
CA ALA A 83 -10.16 -2.79 -6.31
C ALA A 83 -8.90 -2.48 -7.13
N VAL A 84 -7.76 -2.30 -6.46
CA VAL A 84 -6.47 -2.06 -7.13
C VAL A 84 -6.06 -3.23 -8.04
N LEU A 85 -6.18 -4.48 -7.58
CA LEU A 85 -5.84 -5.64 -8.40
C LEU A 85 -6.78 -5.79 -9.59
N SER A 86 -8.08 -5.57 -9.39
CA SER A 86 -9.07 -5.61 -10.48
C SER A 86 -8.81 -4.53 -11.53
N MET A 87 -8.49 -3.30 -11.09
CA MET A 87 -8.11 -2.21 -11.99
C MET A 87 -6.81 -2.54 -12.74
N TRP A 88 -5.81 -3.13 -12.07
CA TRP A 88 -4.57 -3.57 -12.69
C TRP A 88 -4.81 -4.61 -13.79
N GLU A 89 -5.53 -5.70 -13.50
CA GLU A 89 -5.78 -6.75 -14.50
C GLU A 89 -6.57 -6.21 -15.70
N ASN A 90 -7.55 -5.34 -15.43
CA ASN A 90 -8.36 -4.73 -16.47
C ASN A 90 -7.56 -3.81 -17.41
N GLN A 91 -6.61 -3.03 -16.88
CA GLN A 91 -5.87 -2.03 -17.65
C GLN A 91 -4.58 -2.54 -18.28
N SER A 92 -3.90 -3.48 -17.63
CA SER A 92 -2.64 -4.04 -18.12
C SER A 92 -2.83 -5.21 -19.09
N GLU A 93 -4.01 -5.84 -19.07
CA GLU A 93 -4.26 -7.14 -19.70
C GLU A 93 -3.24 -8.20 -19.26
N LEU A 94 -2.72 -8.06 -18.04
CA LEU A 94 -1.91 -9.04 -17.33
C LEU A 94 -2.70 -9.57 -16.14
N THR A 95 -2.12 -10.55 -15.45
CA THR A 95 -2.71 -11.09 -14.22
C THR A 95 -2.16 -10.37 -12.99
N ALA A 96 -2.81 -10.50 -11.84
CA ALA A 96 -2.28 -9.99 -10.58
C ALA A 96 -0.89 -10.57 -10.25
N GLY A 97 -0.58 -11.79 -10.69
CA GLY A 97 0.76 -12.38 -10.52
C GLY A 97 1.86 -11.71 -11.35
N ASP A 98 1.51 -10.75 -12.21
CA ASP A 98 2.48 -9.95 -12.93
C ASP A 98 2.78 -8.60 -12.26
N ILE A 99 1.99 -8.13 -11.31
CA ILE A 99 2.20 -6.81 -10.70
C ILE A 99 3.54 -6.76 -9.95
N ARG A 100 4.25 -5.64 -10.00
CA ARG A 100 5.52 -5.43 -9.27
C ARG A 100 5.52 -4.14 -8.47
N HIS A 101 4.73 -3.15 -8.87
CA HIS A 101 4.69 -1.86 -8.19
C HIS A 101 3.26 -1.34 -8.09
N VAL A 102 2.89 -0.86 -6.90
CA VAL A 102 1.66 -0.09 -6.69
C VAL A 102 2.07 1.26 -6.14
N LYS A 103 1.90 2.32 -6.93
CA LYS A 103 2.18 3.69 -6.52
C LYS A 103 0.89 4.41 -6.14
N TYR A 104 0.93 5.12 -5.02
CA TYR A 104 -0.08 6.06 -4.59
C TYR A 104 0.53 7.45 -4.69
N ASP A 105 0.07 8.24 -5.66
CA ASP A 105 0.62 9.59 -5.89
C ASP A 105 0.25 10.56 -4.78
N LYS A 106 -0.83 10.27 -4.07
CA LYS A 106 -1.31 11.12 -2.99
C LYS A 106 -1.76 10.31 -1.80
N VAL A 107 -0.99 10.42 -0.72
CA VAL A 107 -1.38 9.93 0.60
C VAL A 107 -2.24 10.98 1.28
N ILE A 108 -3.47 10.60 1.63
CA ILE A 108 -4.50 11.54 2.12
C ILE A 108 -4.92 11.30 3.56
N THR A 109 -4.59 10.16 4.17
CA THR A 109 -5.00 9.87 5.54
C THR A 109 -3.99 10.48 6.52
N ASP A 110 -4.47 11.15 7.57
CA ASP A 110 -3.60 11.82 8.55
C ASP A 110 -2.63 10.84 9.22
N ALA A 111 -3.09 9.62 9.51
CA ALA A 111 -2.27 8.58 10.14
C ALA A 111 -1.11 8.11 9.23
N ASP A 112 -1.37 7.95 7.94
CA ASP A 112 -0.34 7.56 6.98
C ASP A 112 0.62 8.72 6.70
N ILE A 113 0.10 9.95 6.57
CA ILE A 113 0.90 11.17 6.43
C ILE A 113 1.86 11.29 7.62
N GLN A 114 1.38 11.16 8.86
CA GLN A 114 2.22 11.22 10.06
C GLN A 114 3.27 10.10 10.09
N THR A 115 2.99 8.95 9.48
CA THR A 115 3.95 7.85 9.38
C THR A 115 5.06 8.19 8.39
N LEU A 116 4.72 8.75 7.23
CA LEU A 116 5.71 9.23 6.26
C LEU A 116 6.54 10.40 6.81
N ASP A 117 5.90 11.35 7.50
CA ASP A 117 6.58 12.50 8.09
C ASP A 117 7.59 12.08 9.16
N ARG A 118 7.25 11.10 10.01
CA ARG A 118 8.20 10.49 10.95
C ARG A 118 9.32 9.72 10.25
N ALA A 119 9.00 9.03 9.15
CA ALA A 119 10.01 8.36 8.35
C ALA A 119 11.01 9.38 7.79
N PHE A 120 10.54 10.45 7.13
CA PHE A 120 11.40 11.52 6.60
C PHE A 120 12.30 12.15 7.68
N ALA A 121 11.76 12.40 8.87
CA ALA A 121 12.55 12.94 9.99
C ALA A 121 13.68 12.00 10.44
N THR A 122 13.54 10.68 10.25
CA THR A 122 14.56 9.69 10.65
C THR A 122 15.74 9.64 9.66
N PHE A 123 15.52 9.99 8.40
CA PHE A 123 16.58 10.12 7.39
C PHE A 123 17.29 11.48 7.43
N ASP A 124 16.93 12.32 8.39
CA ASP A 124 17.23 13.75 8.58
C ASP A 124 18.12 14.45 7.53
N TYR A 125 17.43 15.09 6.58
CA TYR A 125 17.94 16.10 5.66
C TYR A 125 17.45 17.51 6.04
N GLY A 126 17.21 17.82 7.32
CA GLY A 126 16.55 19.07 7.74
C GLY A 126 15.08 19.08 7.29
N TYR A 127 14.37 18.01 7.61
CA TYR A 127 12.98 17.81 7.20
C TYR A 127 12.02 18.68 8.01
N ASP A 128 11.20 19.48 7.32
CA ASP A 128 10.09 20.24 7.89
C ASP A 128 8.85 19.98 7.03
N ALA A 129 7.86 19.32 7.63
CA ALA A 129 6.59 18.96 7.02
C ALA A 129 5.84 20.17 6.44
N SER A 130 6.04 21.36 7.00
CA SER A 130 5.36 22.60 6.61
C SER A 130 5.97 23.32 5.42
N THR A 131 7.15 22.88 4.95
CA THR A 131 7.86 23.52 3.84
C THR A 131 7.49 22.91 2.49
N THR A 132 7.68 23.67 1.41
CA THR A 132 7.57 23.17 0.03
C THR A 132 8.84 22.43 -0.42
N LYS A 133 9.76 22.12 0.50
CA LYS A 133 11.00 21.42 0.17
C LYS A 133 10.64 20.01 -0.33
N GLU A 134 11.03 19.74 -1.57
CA GLU A 134 10.92 18.42 -2.17
C GLU A 134 11.83 17.44 -1.42
N VAL A 135 11.29 16.25 -1.18
CA VAL A 135 12.03 15.09 -0.70
C VAL A 135 12.02 14.09 -1.84
N SER A 136 13.19 13.89 -2.45
CA SER A 136 13.41 12.86 -3.46
C SER A 136 13.13 11.46 -2.87
N ALA A 137 12.94 10.47 -3.74
CA ALA A 137 12.62 9.11 -3.36
C ALA A 137 13.57 8.55 -2.29
N ILE A 138 13.02 8.16 -1.14
CA ILE A 138 13.68 7.41 -0.09
C ILE A 138 13.23 5.95 -0.21
N ASN A 139 14.19 5.04 -0.30
CA ASN A 139 13.93 3.60 -0.29
C ASN A 139 14.13 3.02 1.12
N VAL A 140 13.13 2.30 1.61
CA VAL A 140 13.24 1.44 2.80
C VAL A 140 13.03 0.00 2.38
N SER A 141 14.13 -0.76 2.29
CA SER A 141 14.10 -2.18 1.95
C SER A 141 13.76 -3.05 3.16
N ARG A 142 13.05 -4.17 2.91
CA ARG A 142 12.66 -5.19 3.90
C ARG A 142 13.82 -5.66 4.76
N ASP A 143 14.97 -5.90 4.13
CA ASP A 143 16.14 -6.50 4.77
C ASP A 143 17.08 -5.45 5.39
N SER A 144 16.67 -4.18 5.44
CA SER A 144 17.44 -3.13 6.11
C SER A 144 17.37 -3.31 7.63
N SER A 145 18.50 -3.70 8.22
CA SER A 145 18.65 -3.74 9.68
C SER A 145 18.64 -2.34 10.29
N VAL A 146 19.12 -1.33 9.57
CA VAL A 146 19.18 0.06 10.02
C VAL A 146 17.80 0.70 10.12
N TYR A 147 16.91 0.38 9.17
CA TYR A 147 15.58 0.99 9.07
C TYR A 147 14.43 0.04 9.42
N ALA A 148 14.70 -1.02 10.18
CA ALA A 148 13.70 -2.03 10.55
C ALA A 148 12.47 -1.44 11.26
N GLY A 149 12.65 -0.40 12.10
CA GLY A 149 11.53 0.30 12.75
C GLY A 149 10.67 1.12 11.77
N ILE A 150 11.30 1.76 10.78
CA ILE A 150 10.59 2.49 9.73
C ILE A 150 9.84 1.50 8.83
N TRP A 151 10.50 0.41 8.43
CA TRP A 151 9.90 -0.68 7.69
C TRP A 151 8.63 -1.21 8.37
N ALA A 152 8.70 -1.51 9.67
CA ALA A 152 7.53 -1.96 10.43
C ALA A 152 6.40 -0.91 10.45
N SER A 153 6.75 0.37 10.55
CA SER A 153 5.79 1.48 10.53
C SER A 153 5.11 1.63 9.15
N LEU A 154 5.88 1.55 8.06
CA LEU A 154 5.37 1.62 6.70
C LEU A 154 4.48 0.43 6.34
N ARG A 155 4.75 -0.75 6.91
CA ARG A 155 3.82 -1.89 6.78
C ARG A 155 2.50 -1.69 7.52
N ALA A 156 2.46 -0.85 8.54
CA ALA A 156 1.27 -0.62 9.37
C ALA A 156 0.32 0.46 8.80
N THR A 157 0.72 1.18 7.75
CA THR A 157 -0.13 2.14 7.05
C THR A 157 -1.24 1.46 6.26
N SER A 158 -2.23 2.23 5.79
CA SER A 158 -3.32 1.68 4.96
C SER A 158 -2.80 0.95 3.72
N PHE A 159 -1.91 1.58 2.94
CA PHE A 159 -1.29 0.98 1.74
C PHE A 159 -0.39 -0.21 2.07
N GLY A 160 0.30 -0.20 3.22
CA GLY A 160 1.12 -1.31 3.67
C GLY A 160 0.26 -2.53 4.04
N GLN A 161 -0.86 -2.30 4.74
CA GLN A 161 -1.83 -3.33 5.08
C GLN A 161 -2.56 -3.87 3.85
N ASP A 162 -2.94 -3.00 2.92
CA ASP A 162 -3.55 -3.39 1.65
C ASP A 162 -2.59 -4.27 0.84
N ALA A 163 -1.32 -3.89 0.72
CA ALA A 163 -0.30 -4.70 0.07
C ALA A 163 -0.08 -6.06 0.75
N ILE A 164 -0.11 -6.12 2.09
CA ILE A 164 -0.07 -7.39 2.82
C ILE A 164 -1.29 -8.25 2.48
N LYS A 165 -2.50 -7.66 2.44
CA LYS A 165 -3.72 -8.38 2.06
C LYS A 165 -3.67 -8.88 0.61
N MET A 166 -3.10 -8.11 -0.32
CA MET A 166 -2.86 -8.56 -1.70
C MET A 166 -2.03 -9.85 -1.72
N CYS A 167 -0.86 -9.85 -1.06
CA CYS A 167 0.05 -11.00 -1.02
C CYS A 167 -0.51 -12.22 -0.27
N THR A 168 -1.52 -12.02 0.59
CA THR A 168 -1.99 -13.08 1.50
C THR A 168 -3.38 -13.59 1.17
N GLN A 169 -4.16 -12.91 0.36
CA GLN A 169 -5.52 -13.33 0.04
C GLN A 169 -5.69 -13.89 -1.37
N PHE A 170 -4.82 -13.54 -2.32
CA PHE A 170 -5.02 -13.90 -3.73
C PHE A 170 -4.04 -14.97 -4.21
N GLN A 171 -4.59 -15.95 -4.92
CA GLN A 171 -3.84 -17.13 -5.37
C GLN A 171 -2.64 -16.78 -6.26
N LEU A 172 -2.80 -15.82 -7.18
CA LEU A 172 -1.74 -15.45 -8.13
C LEU A 172 -0.64 -14.60 -7.49
N LEU A 173 -0.87 -14.14 -6.27
CA LEU A 173 0.09 -13.42 -5.45
C LEU A 173 0.64 -14.32 -4.33
N ASP A 174 0.38 -15.64 -4.40
CA ASP A 174 1.10 -16.59 -3.57
C ASP A 174 2.60 -16.43 -3.78
N LYS A 175 3.36 -16.49 -2.67
CA LYS A 175 4.80 -16.22 -2.60
C LYS A 175 5.22 -14.78 -2.90
N PHE A 176 4.29 -13.86 -3.16
CA PHE A 176 4.65 -12.45 -3.22
C PHE A 176 4.98 -11.92 -1.83
N TYR A 177 5.91 -10.99 -1.79
CA TYR A 177 6.21 -10.23 -0.59
C TYR A 177 6.61 -8.81 -0.95
N ILE A 178 6.36 -7.89 -0.01
CA ILE A 178 6.83 -6.50 -0.14
C ILE A 178 8.34 -6.49 0.04
N THR A 179 9.09 -5.96 -0.92
CA THR A 179 10.56 -5.88 -0.88
C THR A 179 11.05 -4.54 -0.39
N SER A 180 10.34 -3.47 -0.74
CA SER A 180 10.65 -2.13 -0.28
C SER A 180 9.44 -1.22 -0.38
N PHE A 181 9.55 -0.09 0.30
CA PHE A 181 8.74 1.08 0.05
C PHE A 181 9.64 2.20 -0.49
N ASP A 182 9.25 2.81 -1.60
CA ASP A 182 9.82 4.08 -2.05
C ASP A 182 8.84 5.19 -1.73
N PHE A 183 9.27 6.26 -1.09
CA PHE A 183 8.36 7.37 -0.77
C PHE A 183 9.07 8.71 -0.84
N GLY A 184 8.28 9.75 -1.09
CA GLY A 184 8.79 11.09 -1.27
C GLY A 184 7.71 12.13 -1.10
N LYS A 185 8.09 13.38 -1.32
CA LYS A 185 7.23 14.54 -1.14
C LYS A 185 7.56 15.59 -2.19
N THR A 186 6.55 16.07 -2.89
CA THR A 186 6.66 17.11 -3.94
C THR A 186 6.22 18.49 -3.44
N ASP A 187 5.33 18.54 -2.44
CA ASP A 187 4.84 19.78 -1.84
C ASP A 187 4.31 19.54 -0.40
N VAL A 188 3.93 20.62 0.31
CA VAL A 188 3.46 20.65 1.71
C VAL A 188 2.34 19.66 2.00
N ASN A 189 1.54 19.24 1.02
CA ASN A 189 0.44 18.29 1.20
C ASN A 189 0.48 17.16 0.16
N ASP A 190 1.66 16.91 -0.42
CA ASP A 190 1.81 16.03 -1.57
C ASP A 190 2.91 15.00 -1.27
N ARG A 191 2.54 13.98 -0.48
CA ARG A 191 3.36 12.78 -0.26
C ARG A 191 2.89 11.68 -1.18
N TRP A 192 3.83 10.95 -1.73
CA TRP A 192 3.59 9.76 -2.54
C TRP A 192 4.34 8.57 -1.96
N ILE A 193 3.87 7.37 -2.27
CA ILE A 193 4.53 6.12 -1.90
C ILE A 193 4.32 5.05 -2.97
N THR A 194 5.35 4.28 -3.25
CA THR A 194 5.33 3.07 -4.06
C THR A 194 5.60 1.88 -3.17
N VAL A 195 4.73 0.87 -3.24
CA VAL A 195 4.95 -0.45 -2.66
C VAL A 195 5.52 -1.36 -3.73
N ASN A 196 6.68 -1.96 -3.45
CA ASN A 196 7.39 -2.81 -4.40
C ASN A 196 7.28 -4.27 -3.98
N PHE A 197 7.05 -5.15 -4.95
CA PHE A 197 6.83 -6.57 -4.74
C PHE A 197 7.81 -7.44 -5.52
N GLU A 198 8.19 -8.57 -4.94
CA GLU A 198 8.87 -9.66 -5.62
C GLU A 198 8.24 -11.00 -5.28
N VAL A 199 8.63 -12.02 -6.06
CA VAL A 199 8.19 -13.41 -5.91
C VAL A 199 9.30 -14.19 -5.21
N SER A 200 8.96 -14.92 -4.15
CA SER A 200 9.87 -15.91 -3.56
C SER A 200 9.97 -17.12 -4.48
N TYR A 201 11.18 -17.41 -4.94
CA TYR A 201 11.50 -18.66 -5.64
C TYR A 201 12.24 -19.55 -4.64
N ASP A 202 11.48 -20.34 -3.89
CA ASP A 202 12.03 -21.41 -3.06
C ASP A 202 12.69 -22.50 -3.92
#